data_AF-A0A371D2H9-F1
#
_entry.id   AF-A0A371D2H9-F1
#
_cell.length_a   1.000
_cell.length_b   1.000
_cell.length_c   1.000
_cell.angle_alpha   90.00
_cell.angle_beta   90.00
_cell.angle_gamma   90.00
#
_symmetry.space_group_name_H-M   'P 1'
#
loop_
_entity.id
_entity.type
_entity.pdbx_description
1 polymer ?
#
loop_
_entity_poly.entity_id
_entity_poly.type
_entity_poly.pdbx_seq_one_letter_code
_entity_poly.pdbx_strand_id
1 'polypeptide(L)'
;MSEDYELVRVHHPDSLHGRDLSPLVRRHRFQAITAAYDVLRGKRSAASMNGPGDIYRQEIERRRRAQAAYAASRMRSEHAYQHPSGAQWSASADDRWKDRIILFVGLMALGAGLGPALVWPSYTASYQAHLTASQNLAAARREAREHGEERRREISKRVKEYKEKEAREQAEREGKAGVA
;
A
#
# COMPACT_ATOMS: atom_id res chain seq x y z
N MET A 1 -47.98 -16.66 -2.79
CA MET A 1 -46.65 -17.05 -2.28
C MET A 1 -45.64 -16.67 -3.33
N SER A 2 -44.63 -15.84 -3.03
CA SER A 2 -43.61 -15.48 -4.03
C SER A 2 -42.74 -16.70 -4.37
N GLU A 3 -42.44 -16.88 -5.66
CA GLU A 3 -41.63 -17.98 -6.22
C GLU A 3 -40.25 -18.11 -5.54
N ASP A 4 -39.71 -16.98 -5.06
CA ASP A 4 -38.46 -16.92 -4.30
C ASP A 4 -38.49 -17.70 -2.97
N TYR A 5 -39.65 -17.80 -2.31
CA TYR A 5 -39.77 -18.44 -0.99
C TYR A 5 -39.78 -19.98 -1.09
N GLU A 6 -40.30 -20.51 -2.19
CA GLU A 6 -40.31 -21.95 -2.51
C GLU A 6 -38.88 -22.48 -2.74
N LEU A 7 -38.06 -21.74 -3.50
CA LEU A 7 -36.71 -22.15 -3.87
C LEU A 7 -35.76 -22.26 -2.66
N VAL A 8 -35.82 -21.30 -1.74
CA VAL A 8 -35.04 -21.32 -0.49
C VAL A 8 -35.45 -22.51 0.38
N ARG A 9 -36.75 -22.84 0.42
CA ARG A 9 -37.28 -23.95 1.22
C ARG A 9 -36.81 -25.31 0.70
N VAL A 10 -36.71 -25.49 -0.61
CA VAL A 10 -36.26 -26.74 -1.23
C VAL A 10 -34.76 -26.96 -1.01
N HIS A 11 -33.94 -25.90 -1.08
CA HIS A 11 -32.49 -26.01 -0.99
C HIS A 11 -31.89 -25.75 0.40
N HIS A 12 -32.72 -25.46 1.41
CA HIS A 12 -32.26 -25.29 2.79
C HIS A 12 -31.50 -26.55 3.28
N PRO A 13 -30.40 -26.41 4.04
CA PRO A 13 -29.63 -27.56 4.53
C PRO A 13 -30.46 -28.57 5.34
N ASP A 14 -31.53 -28.11 5.98
CA ASP A 14 -32.46 -28.96 6.76
C ASP A 14 -33.65 -29.50 5.95
N SER A 15 -33.69 -29.27 4.64
CA SER A 15 -34.77 -29.77 3.78
C SER A 15 -34.71 -31.30 3.64
N LEU A 16 -35.89 -31.91 3.47
CA LEU A 16 -36.03 -33.35 3.26
C LEU A 16 -35.30 -33.82 2.00
N HIS A 17 -35.19 -32.97 0.98
CA HIS A 17 -34.59 -33.27 -0.34
C HIS A 17 -33.06 -33.39 -0.34
N GLY A 18 -32.39 -33.08 0.79
CA GLY A 18 -30.92 -33.11 0.88
C GLY A 18 -30.36 -34.11 1.88
N ARG A 19 -31.19 -34.84 2.63
CA ARG A 19 -30.75 -35.67 3.78
C ARG A 19 -29.84 -36.83 3.38
N ASP A 20 -29.97 -37.32 2.15
CA ASP A 20 -29.14 -38.40 1.61
C ASP A 20 -27.69 -37.96 1.31
N LEU A 21 -27.44 -36.64 1.36
CA LEU A 21 -26.12 -36.05 1.13
C LEU A 21 -25.43 -35.73 2.46
N SER A 22 -24.13 -35.97 2.48
CA SER A 22 -23.26 -35.56 3.59
C SER A 22 -23.51 -34.08 3.96
N PRO A 23 -23.55 -33.73 5.26
CA PRO A 23 -23.76 -32.36 5.73
C PRO A 23 -22.84 -31.33 5.06
N LEU A 24 -21.60 -31.72 4.76
CA LEU A 24 -20.62 -30.86 4.09
C LEU A 24 -21.05 -30.53 2.64
N VAL A 25 -21.55 -31.53 1.92
CA VAL A 25 -22.01 -31.38 0.53
C VAL A 25 -23.29 -30.54 0.47
N ARG A 26 -24.21 -30.73 1.41
CA ARG A 26 -25.42 -29.89 1.53
C ARG A 26 -25.08 -28.42 1.73
N ARG A 27 -24.18 -28.14 2.69
CA ARG A 27 -23.72 -26.78 2.99
C ARG A 27 -23.05 -26.13 1.79
N HIS A 28 -22.19 -26.86 1.09
CA HIS A 28 -21.51 -26.37 -0.10
C HIS A 28 -22.50 -26.02 -1.22
N ARG A 29 -23.50 -26.88 -1.47
CA ARG A 29 -24.56 -26.63 -2.48
C ARG A 29 -25.40 -25.40 -2.14
N PHE A 30 -25.82 -25.25 -0.88
CA PHE A 30 -26.57 -24.09 -0.44
C PHE A 30 -25.77 -22.78 -0.61
N GLN A 31 -24.48 -22.80 -0.27
CA GLN A 31 -23.58 -21.66 -0.46
C GLN A 31 -23.42 -21.28 -1.94
N ALA A 32 -23.27 -22.28 -2.82
CA ALA A 32 -23.13 -22.06 -4.25
C ALA A 32 -24.40 -21.44 -4.87
N ILE A 33 -25.59 -21.94 -4.50
CA ILE A 33 -26.87 -21.41 -4.99
C ILE A 33 -27.10 -19.98 -4.48
N THR A 34 -26.80 -19.71 -3.20
CA THR A 34 -26.91 -18.37 -2.62
C THR A 34 -25.99 -17.38 -3.33
N ALA A 35 -24.74 -17.78 -3.60
CA ALA A 35 -23.78 -16.95 -4.33
C ALA A 35 -24.24 -16.66 -5.77
N ALA A 36 -24.78 -17.65 -6.47
CA ALA A 36 -25.33 -17.45 -7.82
C ALA A 36 -26.55 -16.51 -7.81
N TYR A 37 -27.44 -16.66 -6.83
CA TYR A 37 -28.61 -15.81 -6.66
C TYR A 37 -28.25 -14.36 -6.36
N ASP A 38 -27.26 -14.15 -5.49
CA ASP A 38 -26.74 -12.81 -5.17
C ASP A 38 -26.19 -12.11 -6.43
N VAL A 39 -25.46 -12.84 -7.28
CA VAL A 39 -24.95 -12.32 -8.57
C VAL A 39 -26.10 -11.92 -9.50
N LEU A 40 -27.12 -12.77 -9.64
CA LEU A 40 -28.26 -12.51 -10.54
C LEU A 40 -29.14 -11.35 -10.07
N ARG A 41 -29.27 -11.13 -8.76
CA ARG A 41 -30.00 -9.97 -8.21
C ARG A 41 -29.23 -8.65 -8.25
N GLY A 42 -28.04 -8.62 -8.87
CA GLY A 42 -27.22 -7.41 -8.94
C GLY A 42 -26.65 -6.99 -7.59
N LYS A 43 -26.74 -7.84 -6.55
CA LYS A 43 -25.89 -7.79 -5.38
C LYS A 43 -24.51 -8.22 -5.86
N ARG A 44 -23.80 -7.27 -6.47
CA ARG A 44 -22.46 -7.41 -7.01
C ARG A 44 -21.68 -8.37 -6.13
N SER A 45 -21.25 -9.48 -6.74
CA SER A 45 -20.34 -10.45 -6.14
C SER A 45 -19.38 -9.71 -5.23
N ALA A 46 -19.22 -10.15 -3.98
CA ALA A 46 -18.27 -9.58 -3.02
C ALA A 46 -16.79 -9.63 -3.51
N ALA A 47 -16.56 -9.93 -4.79
CA ALA A 47 -15.31 -9.89 -5.53
C ALA A 47 -15.28 -8.82 -6.64
N SER A 48 -16.31 -7.99 -6.84
CA SER A 48 -16.29 -6.95 -7.88
C SER A 48 -16.70 -5.57 -7.35
N MET A 49 -15.72 -4.66 -7.42
CA MET A 49 -15.84 -3.20 -7.49
C MET A 49 -15.73 -2.40 -6.17
N ASN A 50 -14.48 -2.09 -5.79
CA ASN A 50 -14.04 -0.85 -5.12
C ASN A 50 -14.93 -0.33 -3.97
N GLY A 51 -15.09 -1.13 -2.92
CA GLY A 51 -15.68 -0.70 -1.65
C GLY A 51 -14.72 -0.89 -0.47
N PRO A 52 -14.83 -0.12 0.63
CA PRO A 52 -13.95 -0.21 1.80
C PRO A 52 -13.82 -1.61 2.45
N GLY A 53 -14.71 -2.55 2.13
CA GLY A 53 -14.61 -3.95 2.57
C GLY A 53 -13.51 -4.78 1.88
N ASP A 54 -13.02 -4.35 0.71
CA ASP A 54 -11.96 -5.03 -0.05
C ASP A 54 -10.59 -4.85 0.63
N ILE A 55 -10.33 -3.68 1.22
CA ILE A 55 -9.08 -3.41 1.98
C ILE A 55 -8.93 -4.40 3.14
N TYR A 56 -10.01 -4.70 3.85
CA TYR A 56 -9.98 -5.63 4.97
C TYR A 56 -9.74 -7.08 4.52
N ARG A 57 -10.33 -7.49 3.38
CA ARG A 57 -10.05 -8.80 2.77
C ARG A 57 -8.61 -8.91 2.27
N GLN A 58 -8.10 -7.89 1.59
CA GLN A 58 -6.72 -7.84 1.12
C GLN A 58 -5.73 -7.91 2.30
N GLU A 59 -6.03 -7.24 3.41
CA GLU A 59 -5.23 -7.32 4.63
C GLU A 59 -5.32 -8.71 5.29
N ILE A 60 -6.49 -9.35 5.29
CA ILE A 60 -6.63 -10.75 5.76
C ILE A 60 -5.84 -11.71 4.87
N GLU A 61 -5.93 -11.57 3.54
CA GLU A 61 -5.20 -12.41 2.59
C GLU A 61 -3.68 -12.20 2.67
N ARG A 62 -3.24 -10.95 2.92
CA ARG A 62 -1.85 -10.63 3.20
C ARG A 62 -1.36 -11.32 4.46
N ARG A 63 -2.13 -11.26 5.56
CA ARG A 63 -1.80 -11.95 6.83
C ARG A 63 -1.79 -13.46 6.67
N ARG A 64 -2.75 -14.02 5.92
CA ARG A 64 -2.82 -15.47 5.63
C ARG A 64 -1.61 -15.94 4.84
N ARG A 65 -1.16 -15.19 3.83
CA ARG A 65 0.07 -15.50 3.07
C ARG A 65 1.32 -15.45 3.93
N ALA A 66 1.45 -14.43 4.79
CA ALA A 66 2.57 -14.32 5.73
C ALA A 66 2.61 -15.51 6.71
N GLN A 67 1.45 -15.91 7.26
CA GLN A 67 1.34 -17.07 8.14
C GLN A 67 1.65 -18.38 7.41
N ALA A 68 1.19 -18.56 6.18
CA ALA A 68 1.49 -19.75 5.38
C ALA A 68 3.00 -19.87 5.07
N ALA A 69 3.66 -18.76 4.74
CA ALA A 69 5.10 -18.73 4.53
C ALA A 69 5.89 -19.08 5.81
N TYR A 70 5.46 -18.55 6.96
CA TYR A 70 6.06 -18.86 8.26
C TYR A 70 5.84 -20.31 8.69
N ALA A 71 4.66 -20.88 8.44
CA ALA A 71 4.39 -22.29 8.71
C ALA A 71 5.23 -23.22 7.82
N ALA A 72 5.39 -22.87 6.54
CA ALA A 72 6.22 -23.63 5.60
C ALA A 72 7.72 -23.61 5.97
N SER A 73 8.24 -22.47 6.44
CA SER A 73 9.63 -22.39 6.91
C SER A 73 9.85 -23.21 8.19
N ARG A 74 8.89 -23.20 9.12
CA ARG A 74 8.94 -24.00 10.35
C ARG A 74 8.91 -25.51 10.07
N MET A 75 8.06 -25.97 9.15
CA MET A 75 8.02 -27.39 8.75
C MET A 75 9.34 -27.85 8.11
N ARG A 76 9.97 -26.98 7.29
CA ARG A 76 11.28 -27.27 6.70
C ARG A 76 12.38 -27.36 7.76
N SER A 77 12.33 -26.55 8.82
CA SER A 77 13.29 -26.63 9.93
C SER A 77 13.07 -27.84 10.85
N GLU A 78 11.81 -28.25 11.09
CA GLU A 78 11.55 -29.42 11.95
C GLU A 78 11.99 -30.73 11.28
N HIS A 79 11.84 -30.86 9.95
CA HIS A 79 12.34 -32.03 9.23
C HIS A 79 13.88 -32.10 9.13
N ALA A 80 14.58 -30.97 9.30
CA ALA A 80 16.03 -30.95 9.32
C ALA A 80 16.64 -31.47 10.64
N TYR A 81 15.85 -31.48 11.74
CA TYR A 81 16.29 -31.97 13.05
C TYR A 81 15.92 -33.43 13.32
N GLN A 82 15.10 -34.05 12.47
CA GLN A 82 14.63 -35.42 12.65
C GLN A 82 15.38 -36.37 11.69
N HIS A 83 16.68 -36.52 11.89
CA HIS A 83 17.48 -37.55 11.22
C HIS A 83 17.53 -38.81 12.10
N PRO A 84 16.96 -39.96 11.69
CA PRO A 84 17.14 -41.23 12.37
C PRO A 84 18.30 -41.96 11.69
N SER A 85 19.53 -41.64 12.05
CA SER A 85 20.68 -42.43 11.61
C SER A 85 21.77 -42.37 12.65
N GLY A 86 22.01 -43.51 13.30
CA GLY A 86 23.04 -43.74 14.32
C GLY A 86 24.47 -43.67 13.80
N ALA A 87 24.83 -42.60 13.10
CA ALA A 87 26.21 -42.21 12.93
C ALA A 87 26.62 -41.46 14.20
N GLN A 88 27.20 -42.19 15.15
CA GLN A 88 27.80 -41.62 16.35
C GLN A 88 28.98 -40.74 15.90
N TRP A 89 28.71 -39.46 15.64
CA TRP A 89 29.72 -38.50 15.25
C TRP A 89 30.56 -38.18 16.49
N SER A 90 31.66 -38.92 16.67
CA SER A 90 32.65 -38.60 17.69
C SER A 90 33.42 -37.38 17.20
N ALA A 91 32.89 -36.18 17.46
CA ALA A 91 33.64 -34.96 17.25
C ALA A 91 34.90 -35.02 18.12
N SER A 92 36.06 -35.19 17.49
CA SER A 92 37.33 -35.12 18.19
C SER A 92 37.50 -33.69 18.72
N ALA A 93 38.23 -33.50 19.82
CA ALA A 93 38.43 -32.16 20.39
C ALA A 93 39.05 -31.17 19.37
N ASP A 94 39.80 -31.68 18.39
CA ASP A 94 40.42 -30.92 17.30
C ASP A 94 39.38 -30.36 16.30
N ASP A 95 38.33 -31.13 16.01
CA ASP A 95 37.27 -30.71 15.08
C ASP A 95 36.47 -29.52 15.62
N ARG A 96 36.28 -29.43 16.94
CA ARG A 96 35.55 -28.31 17.57
C ARG A 96 36.29 -26.97 17.41
N TRP A 97 37.62 -26.99 17.38
CA TRP A 97 38.42 -25.79 17.15
C TRP A 97 38.39 -25.39 15.68
N LYS A 98 38.53 -26.35 14.77
CA LYS A 98 38.39 -26.12 13.32
C LYS A 98 37.00 -25.62 12.96
N ASP A 99 35.94 -26.20 13.52
CA ASP A 99 34.56 -25.78 13.32
C ASP A 99 34.33 -24.35 13.78
N ARG A 100 34.90 -23.95 14.93
CA ARG A 100 34.85 -22.56 15.40
C ARG A 100 35.57 -21.64 14.42
N ILE A 101 36.76 -22.00 13.94
CA ILE A 101 37.49 -21.21 12.94
C ILE A 101 36.65 -21.07 11.67
N ILE A 102 36.10 -22.17 11.14
CA ILE A 102 35.30 -22.17 9.92
C ILE A 102 34.05 -21.28 10.09
N LEU A 103 33.37 -21.39 11.24
CA LEU A 103 32.21 -20.56 11.55
C LEU A 103 32.58 -19.07 11.66
N PHE A 104 33.65 -18.73 12.38
CA PHE A 104 34.11 -17.34 12.52
C PHE A 104 34.56 -16.74 11.19
N VAL A 105 35.37 -17.47 10.42
CA VAL A 105 35.84 -17.03 9.11
C VAL A 105 34.67 -16.89 8.14
N GLY A 106 33.74 -17.84 8.13
CA GLY A 106 32.53 -17.78 7.30
C GLY A 106 31.64 -16.58 7.65
N LEU A 107 31.40 -16.33 8.95
CA LEU A 107 30.62 -15.18 9.41
C LEU A 107 31.31 -13.86 9.06
N MET A 108 32.64 -13.78 9.22
CA MET A 108 33.42 -12.60 8.85
C MET A 108 33.44 -12.37 7.34
N ALA A 109 33.58 -13.42 6.53
CA ALA A 109 33.53 -13.32 5.07
C ALA A 109 32.15 -12.87 4.58
N LEU A 110 31.07 -13.40 5.17
CA LEU A 110 29.71 -12.93 4.90
C LEU A 110 29.50 -11.48 5.35
N GLY A 111 29.97 -11.11 6.54
CA GLY A 111 29.88 -9.76 7.06
C GLY A 111 30.68 -8.75 6.25
N ALA A 112 31.90 -9.10 5.81
CA ALA A 112 32.74 -8.25 4.98
C ALA A 112 32.23 -8.15 3.54
N GLY A 113 31.66 -9.23 2.99
CA GLY A 113 31.11 -9.26 1.63
C GLY A 113 29.75 -8.57 1.51
N LEU A 114 28.84 -8.79 2.47
CA LEU A 114 27.47 -8.26 2.44
C LEU A 114 27.30 -6.99 3.28
N GLY A 115 28.17 -6.74 4.26
CA GLY A 115 28.11 -5.57 5.14
C GLY A 115 28.14 -4.23 4.40
N PRO A 116 29.08 -4.01 3.45
CA PRO A 116 29.10 -2.78 2.66
C PRO A 116 27.81 -2.59 1.85
N ALA A 117 27.26 -3.65 1.27
CA ALA A 117 26.03 -3.56 0.48
C ALA A 117 24.78 -3.26 1.32
N LEU A 118 24.76 -3.65 2.60
CA LEU A 118 23.61 -3.44 3.47
C LEU A 118 23.67 -2.13 4.27
N VAL A 119 24.86 -1.65 4.63
CA VAL A 119 25.02 -0.46 5.50
C VAL A 119 25.21 0.83 4.69
N TRP A 120 25.91 0.78 3.56
CA TRP A 120 26.29 1.97 2.80
C TRP A 120 25.12 2.64 2.04
N PRO A 121 24.16 1.91 1.44
CA PRO A 121 23.00 2.53 0.79
C PRO A 121 22.06 3.22 1.78
N SER A 122 21.85 2.63 2.97
CA SER A 122 20.93 3.16 3.98
C SER A 122 21.39 4.45 4.64
N TYR A 123 22.71 4.63 4.81
CA TYR A 123 23.24 5.83 5.47
C TYR A 123 23.28 7.04 4.51
N THR A 124 23.46 6.79 3.22
CA THR A 124 23.64 7.85 2.21
C THR A 124 22.33 8.28 1.59
N ALA A 125 21.37 7.38 1.38
CA ALA A 125 20.10 7.69 0.72
C ALA A 125 19.19 8.63 1.53
N SER A 126 19.15 8.48 2.86
CA SER A 126 18.36 9.36 3.74
C SER A 126 18.93 10.78 3.76
N TYR A 127 20.24 10.91 3.87
CA TYR A 127 20.94 12.20 3.85
C TYR A 127 20.77 12.94 2.52
N GLN A 128 20.87 12.21 1.40
CA GLN A 128 20.63 12.75 0.05
C GLN A 128 19.18 13.24 -0.12
N ALA A 129 18.19 12.54 0.44
CA ALA A 129 16.78 12.93 0.37
C ALA A 129 16.49 14.25 1.10
N HIS A 130 17.09 14.48 2.27
CA HIS A 130 16.92 15.74 3.00
C HIS A 130 17.59 16.92 2.29
N LEU A 131 18.78 16.71 1.70
CA LEU A 131 19.47 17.73 0.94
C LEU A 131 18.67 18.14 -0.31
N THR A 132 18.19 17.19 -1.09
CA THR A 132 17.38 17.47 -2.28
C THR A 132 16.06 18.16 -1.92
N ALA A 133 15.39 17.74 -0.84
CA ALA A 133 14.19 18.42 -0.36
C ALA A 133 14.46 19.88 0.04
N SER A 134 15.58 20.17 0.72
CA SER A 134 15.95 21.53 1.10
C SER A 134 16.28 22.42 -0.11
N GLN A 135 16.95 21.85 -1.12
CA GLN A 135 17.30 22.53 -2.36
C GLN A 135 16.05 22.84 -3.18
N ASN A 136 15.14 21.88 -3.31
CA ASN A 136 13.86 22.08 -4.00
C ASN A 136 13.01 23.16 -3.31
N LEU A 137 12.98 23.18 -1.98
CA LEU A 137 12.27 24.21 -1.22
C LEU A 137 12.91 25.59 -1.40
N ALA A 138 14.25 25.67 -1.40
CA ALA A 138 14.97 26.90 -1.66
C ALA A 138 14.73 27.43 -3.09
N ALA A 139 14.72 26.54 -4.08
CA ALA A 139 14.40 26.85 -5.46
C ALA A 139 12.96 27.39 -5.59
N ALA A 140 11.98 26.67 -5.03
CA ALA A 140 10.57 27.09 -5.04
C ALA A 140 10.36 28.45 -4.35
N ARG A 141 11.11 28.74 -3.27
CA ARG A 141 11.06 30.05 -2.61
C ARG A 141 11.62 31.19 -3.46
N ARG A 142 12.68 30.94 -4.25
CA ARG A 142 13.23 31.95 -5.17
C ARG A 142 12.25 32.22 -6.30
N GLU A 143 11.76 31.17 -6.93
CA GLU A 143 10.80 31.26 -8.04
C GLU A 143 9.51 31.97 -7.61
N ALA A 144 8.97 31.65 -6.42
CA ALA A 144 7.80 32.33 -5.88
C ALA A 144 8.03 33.83 -5.59
N ARG A 145 9.26 34.24 -5.24
CA ARG A 145 9.59 35.66 -5.04
C ARG A 145 9.68 36.40 -6.36
N GLU A 146 10.39 35.85 -7.34
CA GLU A 146 10.52 36.42 -8.68
C GLU A 146 9.15 36.59 -9.33
N HIS A 147 8.36 35.52 -9.35
CA HIS A 147 7.01 35.54 -9.91
C HIS A 147 6.07 36.45 -9.11
N GLY A 148 6.26 36.57 -7.80
CA GLY A 148 5.50 37.50 -6.95
C GLY A 148 5.82 38.98 -7.23
N GLU A 149 7.09 39.30 -7.45
CA GLU A 149 7.54 40.65 -7.81
C GLU A 149 7.05 41.08 -9.18
N GLU A 150 7.10 40.19 -10.17
CA GLU A 150 6.56 40.44 -11.51
C GLU A 150 5.06 40.76 -11.45
N ARG A 151 4.30 39.96 -10.71
CA ARG A 151 2.86 40.20 -10.51
C ARG A 151 2.58 41.53 -9.83
N ARG A 152 3.38 41.92 -8.82
CA ARG A 152 3.25 43.23 -8.16
C ARG A 152 3.55 44.38 -9.12
N ARG A 153 4.54 44.24 -10.02
CA ARG A 153 4.84 45.25 -11.04
C ARG A 153 3.69 45.39 -12.05
N GLU A 154 3.11 44.29 -12.51
CA GLU A 154 1.95 44.32 -13.41
C GLU A 154 0.74 44.98 -12.75
N ILE A 155 0.42 44.61 -11.50
CA ILE A 155 -0.67 45.21 -10.73
C ILE A 155 -0.43 46.72 -10.57
N SER A 156 0.81 47.11 -10.23
CA SER A 156 1.15 48.53 -10.02
C SER A 156 0.99 49.35 -11.31
N LYS A 157 1.36 48.78 -12.47
CA LYS A 157 1.13 49.41 -13.78
C LYS A 157 -0.37 49.60 -14.06
N ARG A 158 -1.16 48.54 -13.88
CA ARG A 158 -2.63 48.59 -14.09
C ARG A 158 -3.28 49.62 -13.16
N VAL A 159 -2.91 49.64 -11.88
CA VAL A 159 -3.45 50.61 -10.92
C VAL A 159 -3.10 52.05 -11.31
N LYS A 160 -1.87 52.30 -11.79
CA LYS A 160 -1.47 53.63 -12.25
C LYS A 160 -2.28 54.08 -13.47
N GLU A 161 -2.47 53.20 -14.45
CA GLU A 161 -3.29 53.47 -15.64
C GLU A 161 -4.74 53.79 -15.28
N TYR A 162 -5.33 53.06 -14.33
CA TYR A 162 -6.69 53.36 -13.84
C TYR A 162 -6.78 54.73 -13.16
N LYS A 163 -5.82 55.07 -12.30
CA LYS A 163 -5.78 56.39 -11.64
C LYS A 163 -5.62 57.54 -12.62
N GLU A 164 -4.79 57.38 -13.67
CA GLU A 164 -4.65 58.40 -14.72
C GLU A 164 -5.94 58.58 -15.53
N LYS A 165 -6.69 57.50 -15.80
CA LYS A 165 -8.00 57.59 -16.45
C LYS A 165 -9.03 58.31 -15.57
N GLU A 166 -9.13 57.96 -14.29
CA GLU A 166 -10.03 58.64 -13.35
C GLU A 166 -9.71 60.13 -13.23
N ALA A 167 -8.43 60.50 -13.17
CA ALA A 167 -8.01 61.91 -13.10
C ALA A 167 -8.37 62.68 -14.38
N ARG A 168 -8.22 62.07 -15.57
CA ARG A 168 -8.67 62.67 -16.84
C ARG A 168 -10.18 62.84 -16.90
N GLU A 169 -10.94 61.83 -16.48
CA GLU A 169 -12.40 61.90 -16.43
C GLU A 169 -12.88 62.97 -15.43
N GLN A 170 -12.23 63.11 -14.27
CA GLN A 170 -12.53 64.18 -13.31
C GLN A 170 -12.22 65.56 -13.90
N ALA A 171 -11.06 65.75 -14.52
CA ALA A 171 -10.70 67.02 -15.15
C ALA A 171 -11.66 67.41 -16.30
N GLU A 172 -12.11 66.44 -17.11
CA GLU A 172 -13.13 66.67 -18.13
C GLU A 172 -14.50 67.03 -17.54
N ARG A 173 -14.90 66.41 -16.41
CA ARG A 173 -16.15 66.75 -15.70
C ARG A 173 -16.10 68.15 -15.10
N GLU A 174 -15.00 68.50 -14.43
CA GLU A 174 -14.80 69.83 -13.84
C GLU A 174 -14.71 70.93 -14.91
N GLY A 175 -14.02 70.67 -16.02
CA GLY A 175 -13.96 71.60 -17.16
C GLY A 175 -15.34 71.83 -17.82
N LYS A 176 -16.20 70.81 -17.88
CA LYS A 176 -17.58 70.96 -18.37
C LYS A 176 -18.48 71.69 -17.37
N ALA A 177 -18.24 71.55 -16.07
CA ALA A 177 -19.01 72.21 -15.02
C ALA A 177 -18.66 73.70 -14.84
N GLY A 178 -17.44 74.11 -15.18
CA GLY A 178 -16.99 75.52 -15.08
C GLY A 178 -17.34 76.41 -16.29
N VAL A 179 -17.92 75.84 -17.35
CA VAL A 179 -18.30 76.56 -18.59
C VAL A 179 -19.82 76.76 -18.71
N ALA A 180 -20.61 76.26 -17.75
CA ALA A 180 -22.06 76.48 -17.62
C ALA A 180 -22.35 77.57 -16.59
#